data_AF-A0A7S0K9Q6-F1
#
_entry.id   AF-A0A7S0K9Q6-F1
#
_cell.length_a   1.000
_cell.length_b   1.000
_cell.length_c   1.000
_cell.angle_alpha   90.00
_cell.angle_beta   90.00
_cell.angle_gamma   90.00
#
_symmetry.space_group_name_H-M   'P 1'
#
loop_
_entity.id
_entity.type
_entity.pdbx_description
1 polymer ?
#
loop_
_entity_poly.entity_id
_entity_poly.type
_entity_poly.pdbx_seq_one_letter_code
_entity_poly.pdbx_strand_id
1 'polypeptide(L)'
;FSRFQTRYFQGRYGDLDSAVLSYGPCQTPTLGFVVQRHVEIETFIPEPYWLLDLTVFKAGRSCKAIWGGGRSFNKGRIEQYLKKVSESERPSAKVLSVVSKEKKQGRPTPLNTVGMLKACSKALGIGPHAALQTAERLYLQGFLSYPRTESTKYPASFDVNSALRTQSNDRHWGSYVRDLLKDGGAKKPKGGIDMGDHPPITPCRASDGYLSGDMARVYDLVTRHFIASVSHDAVWQSTRVELALEELGEKGTFSIAAKEMVSPGFLAVMLHKQYGDDRETDGLREEEDEDEKQLPKFTKDEMIPVVVGKNSSRSISSNVSVAEAVTSSRASLQLKELMTTKPSYLSESELISKMEKNCIGTDASISTHIENILKRNYAELITGRKLAPTKLGLVLCQGYHLIE
;
A
#
# COMPACT_ATOMS: atom_id res chain seq x y z
N PHE A 1 0.89 24.89 -29.06
CA PHE A 1 1.85 24.94 -27.95
C PHE A 1 3.21 24.33 -28.26
N SER A 2 3.36 23.02 -28.56
CA SER A 2 4.70 22.40 -28.75
C SER A 2 5.59 23.11 -29.77
N ARG A 3 5.07 23.39 -30.98
CA ARG A 3 5.83 24.12 -32.03
C ARG A 3 6.25 25.52 -31.58
N PHE A 4 5.34 26.24 -30.92
CA PHE A 4 5.58 27.59 -30.43
C PHE A 4 6.72 27.60 -29.42
N GLN A 5 6.62 26.80 -28.35
CA GLN A 5 7.62 26.76 -27.29
C GLN A 5 8.98 26.26 -27.79
N THR A 6 8.98 25.18 -28.58
CA THR A 6 10.22 24.65 -29.15
C THR A 6 10.93 25.71 -29.98
N ARG A 7 10.25 26.35 -30.95
CA ARG A 7 10.86 27.40 -31.77
C ARG A 7 11.26 28.65 -30.97
N TYR A 8 10.48 28.99 -29.95
CA TYR A 8 10.73 30.19 -29.15
C TYR A 8 11.97 30.02 -28.27
N PHE A 9 12.18 28.84 -27.67
CA PHE A 9 13.30 28.61 -26.74
C PHE A 9 14.55 28.01 -27.40
N GLN A 10 14.42 27.37 -28.55
CA GLN A 10 15.55 26.82 -29.29
C GLN A 10 16.57 27.92 -29.65
N GLY A 11 17.83 27.70 -29.29
CA GLY A 11 18.93 28.64 -29.52
C GLY A 11 18.99 29.83 -28.56
N ARG A 12 18.06 29.96 -27.60
CA ARG A 12 18.07 31.05 -26.60
C ARG A 12 18.77 30.72 -25.30
N TYR A 13 18.89 29.43 -24.98
CA TYR A 13 19.58 28.94 -23.78
C TYR A 13 20.62 27.90 -24.20
N GLY A 14 21.88 28.12 -23.81
CA GLY A 14 23.00 27.24 -24.17
C GLY A 14 22.95 25.88 -23.46
N ASP A 15 22.23 25.79 -22.34
CA ASP A 15 22.05 24.60 -21.51
C ASP A 15 20.69 23.90 -21.75
N LEU A 16 19.95 24.27 -22.80
CA LEU A 16 18.68 23.60 -23.14
C LEU A 16 18.94 22.21 -23.73
N ASP A 17 18.99 21.20 -22.85
CA ASP A 17 19.19 19.80 -23.18
C ASP A 17 17.92 19.11 -23.73
N SER A 18 17.17 19.78 -24.60
CA SER A 18 16.00 19.20 -25.27
C SER A 18 15.78 19.77 -26.66
N ALA A 19 15.83 18.89 -27.67
CA ALA A 19 15.56 19.24 -29.05
C ALA A 19 14.07 19.57 -29.31
N VAL A 20 13.16 19.09 -28.46
CA VAL A 20 11.70 19.28 -28.63
C VAL A 20 11.03 19.49 -27.27
N LEU A 21 10.46 20.68 -27.09
CA LEU A 21 9.59 21.01 -25.96
C LEU A 21 8.14 20.65 -26.33
N SER A 22 7.75 19.40 -26.05
CA SER A 22 6.37 18.95 -26.23
C SER A 22 5.44 19.49 -25.14
N TYR A 23 4.23 19.82 -25.56
CA TYR A 23 3.09 20.15 -24.71
C TYR A 23 1.93 19.26 -25.11
N GLY A 24 1.14 18.78 -24.14
CA GLY A 24 -0.07 18.03 -24.42
C GLY A 24 -1.06 18.11 -23.27
N PRO A 25 -2.38 18.11 -23.55
CA PRO A 25 -3.42 18.33 -22.54
C PRO A 25 -3.41 17.30 -21.41
N CYS A 26 -2.95 16.07 -21.64
CA CYS A 26 -2.77 15.06 -20.59
C CYS A 26 -1.31 14.94 -20.11
N GLN A 27 -0.33 15.18 -21.00
CA GLN A 27 1.10 15.12 -20.67
C GLN A 27 1.48 16.20 -19.64
N THR A 28 1.00 17.43 -19.83
CA THR A 28 1.32 18.58 -18.96
C THR A 28 0.79 18.39 -17.53
N PRO A 29 -0.49 18.03 -17.28
CA PRO A 29 -0.95 17.78 -15.91
C PRO A 29 -0.34 16.52 -15.29
N THR A 30 0.05 15.51 -16.10
CA THR A 30 0.84 14.36 -15.60
C THR A 30 2.17 14.81 -14.99
N LEU A 31 2.91 15.68 -15.69
CA LEU A 31 4.11 16.32 -15.16
C LEU A 31 3.78 17.19 -13.93
N GLY A 32 2.64 17.88 -13.96
CA GLY A 32 2.14 18.69 -12.85
C GLY A 32 2.08 17.94 -11.52
N PHE A 33 1.58 16.69 -11.51
CA PHE A 33 1.57 15.88 -10.28
C PHE A 33 2.96 15.58 -9.73
N VAL A 34 3.93 15.33 -10.62
CA VAL A 34 5.33 15.06 -10.24
C VAL A 34 5.97 16.33 -9.66
N VAL A 35 5.75 17.48 -10.32
CA VAL A 35 6.24 18.78 -9.85
C VAL A 35 5.59 19.19 -8.54
N GLN A 36 4.27 19.01 -8.39
CA GLN A 36 3.56 19.30 -7.16
C GLN A 36 4.13 18.49 -5.99
N ARG A 37 4.35 17.17 -6.17
CA ARG A 37 4.99 16.35 -5.14
C ARG A 37 6.40 16.83 -4.81
N HIS A 38 7.17 17.26 -5.81
CA HIS A 38 8.49 17.83 -5.56
C HIS A 38 8.43 19.10 -4.71
N VAL A 39 7.52 20.02 -5.03
CA VAL A 39 7.30 21.24 -4.22
C VAL A 39 6.89 20.86 -2.80
N GLU A 40 5.95 19.93 -2.62
CA GLU A 40 5.54 19.41 -1.30
C GLU A 40 6.74 18.88 -0.49
N ILE A 41 7.71 18.23 -1.14
CA ILE A 41 8.92 17.68 -0.51
C ILE A 41 9.91 18.77 -0.12
N GLU A 42 10.13 19.74 -1.00
CA GLU A 42 11.12 20.82 -0.81
C GLU A 42 10.63 21.88 0.18
N THR A 43 9.33 22.17 0.21
CA THR A 43 8.75 23.14 1.14
C THR A 43 8.33 22.53 2.47
N PHE A 44 8.54 21.22 2.66
CA PHE A 44 8.20 20.54 3.92
C PHE A 44 9.13 20.95 5.04
N ILE A 45 8.56 21.50 6.12
CA ILE A 45 9.29 21.81 7.35
C ILE A 45 8.95 20.73 8.38
N PRO A 46 9.91 19.86 8.77
CA PRO A 46 9.68 18.87 9.81
C PRO A 46 9.35 19.53 11.15
N GLU A 47 8.32 19.02 11.81
CA GLU A 47 7.86 19.48 13.11
C GLU A 47 7.94 18.32 14.12
N PRO A 48 8.49 18.56 15.32
CA PRO A 48 8.50 17.56 16.37
C PRO A 48 7.08 17.31 16.89
N TYR A 49 6.76 16.05 17.13
CA TYR A 49 5.55 15.63 17.82
C TYR A 49 5.87 14.56 18.86
N TRP A 50 5.01 14.49 19.86
CA TRP A 50 5.14 13.61 21.01
C TRP A 50 3.90 12.73 21.14
N LEU A 51 4.12 11.50 21.58
CA LEU A 51 3.07 10.55 21.91
C LEU A 51 3.45 9.74 23.14
N LEU A 52 2.43 9.22 23.83
CA LEU A 52 2.61 8.22 24.88
C LEU A 52 2.81 6.85 24.24
N ASP A 53 3.97 6.24 24.47
CA ASP A 53 4.30 4.90 24.02
C ASP A 53 4.10 3.92 25.18
N LEU A 54 3.02 3.14 25.12
CA LEU A 54 2.71 2.09 26.07
C LEU A 54 3.06 0.73 25.45
N THR A 55 4.04 0.03 26.01
CA THR A 55 4.41 -1.32 25.60
C THR A 55 4.12 -2.32 26.71
N VAL A 56 3.29 -3.33 26.42
CA VAL A 56 2.91 -4.40 27.35
C VAL A 56 3.78 -5.64 27.12
N PHE A 57 4.42 -6.12 28.17
CA PHE A 57 5.18 -7.37 28.21
C PHE A 57 4.37 -8.44 28.94
N LYS A 58 3.99 -9.50 28.24
CA LYS A 58 3.18 -10.59 28.79
C LYS A 58 3.50 -11.92 28.11
N ALA A 59 3.71 -12.98 28.91
CA ALA A 59 4.03 -14.32 28.43
C ALA A 59 5.18 -14.36 27.39
N GLY A 60 6.27 -13.63 27.66
CA GLY A 60 7.44 -13.53 26.78
C GLY A 60 7.23 -12.71 25.50
N ARG A 61 6.07 -12.08 25.31
CA ARG A 61 5.76 -11.24 24.14
C ARG A 61 5.68 -9.76 24.51
N SER A 62 6.12 -8.92 23.58
CA SER A 62 6.03 -7.45 23.67
C SER A 62 4.94 -6.97 22.72
N CYS A 63 3.93 -6.29 23.25
CA CYS A 63 2.78 -5.78 22.51
C CYS A 63 2.75 -4.25 22.64
N LYS A 64 2.95 -3.53 21.53
CA LYS A 64 2.83 -2.07 21.52
C LYS A 64 1.36 -1.68 21.46
N ALA A 65 0.96 -0.74 22.31
CA ALA A 65 -0.38 -0.20 22.33
C ALA A 65 -0.40 1.19 21.68
N ILE A 66 -1.35 1.41 20.77
CA ILE A 66 -1.59 2.68 20.11
C ILE A 66 -2.34 3.59 21.07
N TRP A 67 -1.84 4.80 21.27
CA TRP A 67 -2.46 5.76 22.18
C TRP A 67 -3.66 6.45 21.53
N GLY A 68 -4.84 6.37 22.16
CA GLY A 68 -6.08 6.99 21.69
C GLY A 68 -6.05 8.53 21.69
N GLY A 69 -5.10 9.15 22.41
CA GLY A 69 -4.88 10.59 22.38
C GLY A 69 -4.26 11.12 21.08
N GLY A 70 -3.73 10.23 20.23
CA GLY A 70 -3.05 10.58 18.99
C GLY A 70 -1.71 11.32 19.20
N ARG A 71 -1.14 11.87 18.13
CA ARG A 71 0.06 12.71 18.23
C ARG A 71 -0.25 14.09 18.82
N SER A 72 0.69 14.66 19.57
CA SER A 72 0.62 16.04 20.07
C SER A 72 1.86 16.84 19.70
N PHE A 73 1.68 18.09 19.27
CA PHE A 73 2.77 19.05 19.01
C PHE A 73 3.13 19.88 20.25
N ASN A 74 2.64 19.50 21.43
CA ASN A 74 2.93 20.17 22.70
C ASN A 74 3.61 19.20 23.67
N LYS A 75 4.93 19.30 23.78
CA LYS A 75 5.76 18.47 24.67
C LYS A 75 5.29 18.52 26.12
N GLY A 76 5.07 19.72 26.65
CA GLY A 76 4.68 19.93 28.05
C GLY A 76 3.37 19.23 28.42
N ARG A 77 2.43 19.12 27.47
CA ARG A 77 1.19 18.36 27.67
C ARG A 77 1.44 16.87 27.88
N ILE A 78 2.35 16.25 27.11
CA ILE A 78 2.67 14.82 27.24
C ILE A 78 3.50 14.56 28.50
N GLU A 79 4.42 15.46 28.84
CA GLU A 79 5.18 15.41 30.09
C GLU A 79 4.28 15.50 31.33
N GLN A 80 3.24 16.33 31.29
CA GLN A 80 2.24 16.39 32.34
C GLN A 80 1.49 15.05 32.51
N TYR A 81 1.17 14.36 31.41
CA TYR A 81 0.55 13.03 31.48
C TYR A 81 1.49 11.99 32.10
N LEU A 82 2.75 11.94 31.67
CA LEU A 82 3.74 11.06 32.30
C LEU A 82 3.90 11.35 33.79
N LYS A 83 3.97 12.63 34.17
CA LYS A 83 4.12 13.05 35.55
C LYS A 83 2.96 12.54 36.41
N LYS A 84 1.71 12.73 35.95
CA LYS A 84 0.50 12.21 36.63
C LYS A 84 0.58 10.70 36.88
N VAL A 85 1.02 9.91 35.90
CA VAL A 85 1.16 8.46 36.05
C VAL A 85 2.32 8.11 37.01
N SER A 86 3.42 8.87 36.97
CA SER A 86 4.58 8.63 37.85
C SER A 86 4.36 8.99 39.32
N GLU A 87 3.43 9.91 39.60
CA GLU A 87 3.04 10.32 40.96
C GLU A 87 2.01 9.37 41.59
N SER A 88 1.43 8.47 40.81
CA SER A 88 0.57 7.38 41.31
C SER A 88 1.41 6.36 42.08
N GLU A 89 0.93 5.87 43.21
CA GLU A 89 1.67 4.89 44.03
C GLU A 89 1.80 3.53 43.33
N ARG A 90 0.78 3.13 42.56
CA ARG A 90 0.69 1.85 41.87
C ARG A 90 0.01 1.99 40.50
N PRO A 91 0.64 2.71 39.55
CA PRO A 91 0.05 2.91 38.23
C PRO A 91 -0.14 1.58 37.53
N SER A 92 -1.30 1.39 36.94
CA SER A 92 -1.64 0.14 36.24
C SER A 92 -2.58 0.40 35.08
N ALA A 93 -2.36 -0.31 33.98
CA ALA A 93 -3.23 -0.31 32.83
C ALA A 93 -4.30 -1.38 33.03
N LYS A 94 -5.56 -0.95 33.10
CA LYS A 94 -6.72 -1.83 33.20
C LYS A 94 -7.16 -2.28 31.82
N VAL A 95 -7.33 -3.59 31.62
CA VAL A 95 -7.95 -4.13 30.40
C VAL A 95 -9.45 -3.84 30.45
N LEU A 96 -9.92 -2.91 29.63
CA LEU A 96 -11.32 -2.53 29.52
C LEU A 96 -12.14 -3.56 28.74
N SER A 97 -11.58 -4.06 27.64
CA SER A 97 -12.25 -5.06 26.81
C SER A 97 -11.26 -5.88 25.99
N VAL A 98 -11.67 -7.11 25.67
CA VAL A 98 -10.96 -7.99 24.72
C VAL A 98 -12.01 -8.47 23.74
N VAL A 99 -11.88 -8.07 22.47
CA VAL A 99 -12.84 -8.38 21.42
C VAL A 99 -12.11 -9.16 20.33
N SER A 100 -12.52 -10.40 20.13
CA SER A 100 -12.06 -11.23 19.02
C SER A 100 -13.19 -11.40 18.01
N LYS A 101 -12.94 -11.07 16.75
CA LYS A 101 -13.91 -11.21 15.65
C LYS A 101 -13.24 -11.81 14.43
N GLU A 102 -13.98 -12.65 13.74
CA GLU A 102 -13.60 -13.08 12.40
C GLU A 102 -13.78 -11.91 11.42
N LYS A 103 -12.72 -11.55 10.71
CA LYS A 103 -12.73 -10.56 9.63
C LYS A 103 -12.38 -11.24 8.32
N LYS A 104 -13.21 -11.03 7.29
CA LYS A 104 -12.93 -11.51 5.94
C LYS A 104 -12.21 -10.43 5.14
N GLN A 105 -11.04 -10.76 4.62
CA GLN A 105 -10.39 -9.99 3.58
C GLN A 105 -10.93 -10.46 2.24
N GLY A 106 -11.66 -9.57 1.57
CA GLY A 106 -12.27 -9.87 0.28
C GLY A 106 -11.23 -10.15 -0.80
N ARG A 107 -11.49 -11.15 -1.63
CA ARG A 107 -10.76 -11.38 -2.88
C ARG A 107 -10.74 -10.13 -3.77
N PRO A 108 -9.69 -9.94 -4.59
CA PRO A 108 -9.56 -8.76 -5.42
C PRO A 108 -10.61 -8.72 -6.54
N THR A 109 -10.89 -7.52 -7.04
CA THR A 109 -11.61 -7.36 -8.31
C THR A 109 -10.77 -7.89 -9.48
N PRO A 110 -11.40 -8.44 -10.52
CA PRO A 110 -10.75 -8.77 -11.78
C PRO A 110 -9.96 -7.59 -12.35
N LEU A 111 -8.85 -7.89 -13.04
CA LEU A 111 -7.94 -6.86 -13.56
C LEU A 111 -8.55 -6.11 -14.76
N ASN A 112 -8.60 -4.79 -14.65
CA ASN A 112 -8.64 -3.89 -15.80
C ASN A 112 -7.22 -3.45 -16.18
N THR A 113 -7.11 -2.58 -17.18
CA THR A 113 -5.81 -2.07 -17.65
C THR A 113 -5.06 -1.37 -16.53
N VAL A 114 -5.71 -0.39 -15.88
CA VAL A 114 -5.06 0.40 -14.82
C VAL A 114 -4.60 -0.47 -13.65
N GLY A 115 -5.43 -1.40 -13.21
CA GLY A 115 -5.08 -2.36 -12.16
C GLY A 115 -3.87 -3.21 -12.53
N MET A 116 -3.78 -3.68 -13.78
CA MET A 116 -2.62 -4.44 -14.26
C MET A 116 -1.35 -3.58 -14.29
N LEU A 117 -1.44 -2.33 -14.74
CA LEU A 117 -0.30 -1.42 -14.79
C LEU A 117 0.25 -1.10 -13.39
N LYS A 118 -0.64 -0.80 -12.44
CA LYS A 118 -0.28 -0.58 -11.02
C LYS A 118 0.37 -1.84 -10.42
N ALA A 119 -0.24 -3.01 -10.64
CA ALA A 119 0.28 -4.26 -10.13
C ALA A 119 1.67 -4.60 -10.72
N CYS A 120 1.89 -4.43 -12.02
CA CYS A 120 3.19 -4.65 -12.65
C CYS A 120 4.26 -3.69 -12.14
N SER A 121 3.92 -2.42 -11.92
CA SER A 121 4.84 -1.44 -11.35
C SER A 121 5.24 -1.81 -9.92
N LYS A 122 4.25 -2.09 -9.06
CA LYS A 122 4.45 -2.36 -7.63
C LYS A 122 5.10 -3.72 -7.37
N ALA A 123 4.68 -4.76 -8.09
CA ALA A 123 5.12 -6.15 -7.84
C ALA A 123 6.35 -6.56 -8.64
N LEU A 124 6.47 -6.07 -9.87
CA LEU A 124 7.49 -6.51 -10.82
C LEU A 124 8.54 -5.42 -11.12
N GLY A 125 8.31 -4.18 -10.70
CA GLY A 125 9.17 -3.06 -11.09
C GLY A 125 9.21 -2.82 -12.59
N ILE A 126 8.16 -3.25 -13.31
CA ILE A 126 8.01 -3.05 -14.76
C ILE A 126 7.22 -1.76 -14.97
N GLY A 127 7.81 -0.82 -15.72
CA GLY A 127 7.15 0.47 -16.01
C GLY A 127 5.85 0.29 -16.79
N PRO A 128 4.83 1.16 -16.60
CA PRO A 128 3.50 0.99 -17.18
C PRO A 128 3.50 0.80 -18.70
N HIS A 129 4.38 1.52 -19.42
CA HIS A 129 4.46 1.39 -20.87
C HIS A 129 4.98 0.00 -21.30
N ALA A 130 6.05 -0.48 -20.67
CA ALA A 130 6.62 -1.79 -20.92
C ALA A 130 5.66 -2.92 -20.49
N ALA A 131 4.93 -2.74 -19.40
CA ALA A 131 3.91 -3.68 -18.93
C ALA A 131 2.79 -3.83 -19.98
N LEU A 132 2.26 -2.71 -20.50
CA LEU A 132 1.21 -2.74 -21.52
C LEU A 132 1.69 -3.41 -22.82
N GLN A 133 2.87 -3.05 -23.32
CA GLN A 133 3.47 -3.70 -24.50
C GLN A 133 3.68 -5.21 -24.30
N THR A 134 4.05 -5.62 -23.09
CA THR A 134 4.23 -7.04 -22.76
C THR A 134 2.90 -7.76 -22.73
N ALA A 135 1.87 -7.17 -22.14
CA ALA A 135 0.52 -7.73 -22.14
C ALA A 135 -0.07 -7.81 -23.57
N GLU A 136 0.20 -6.84 -24.44
CA GLU A 136 -0.20 -6.89 -25.85
C GLU A 136 0.46 -8.04 -26.60
N ARG A 137 1.76 -8.29 -26.38
CA ARG A 137 2.44 -9.46 -26.96
C ARG A 137 1.84 -10.77 -26.47
N LEU A 138 1.53 -10.88 -25.17
CA LEU A 138 0.86 -12.05 -24.60
C LEU A 138 -0.53 -12.26 -25.21
N TYR A 139 -1.29 -11.19 -25.43
CA TYR A 139 -2.59 -11.23 -26.10
C TYR A 139 -2.47 -11.71 -27.55
N LEU A 140 -1.56 -11.14 -28.34
CA LEU A 140 -1.33 -11.54 -29.73
C LEU A 140 -0.88 -13.00 -29.86
N GLN A 141 -0.22 -13.55 -28.84
CA GLN A 141 0.16 -14.97 -28.74
C GLN A 141 -0.93 -15.85 -28.09
N GLY A 142 -2.11 -15.30 -27.81
CA GLY A 142 -3.26 -16.02 -27.24
C GLY A 142 -3.14 -16.41 -25.78
N PHE A 143 -2.16 -15.88 -25.03
CA PHE A 143 -1.99 -16.16 -23.60
C PHE A 143 -2.99 -15.42 -22.72
N LEU A 144 -3.29 -14.16 -23.05
CA LEU A 144 -4.20 -13.29 -22.31
C LEU A 144 -5.36 -12.83 -23.19
N SER A 145 -6.45 -12.40 -22.56
CA SER A 145 -7.49 -11.60 -23.21
C SER A 145 -6.99 -10.18 -23.52
N TYR A 146 -7.80 -9.41 -24.24
CA TYR A 146 -7.43 -8.06 -24.68
C TYR A 146 -7.05 -7.16 -23.48
N PRO A 147 -5.82 -6.60 -23.43
CA PRO A 147 -5.27 -5.99 -22.22
C PRO A 147 -5.62 -4.51 -22.06
N ARG A 148 -6.45 -3.95 -22.95
CA ARG A 148 -6.94 -2.57 -22.92
C ARG A 148 -8.45 -2.57 -22.66
N THR A 149 -8.80 -2.80 -21.40
CA THR A 149 -10.17 -2.90 -20.91
C THR A 149 -10.34 -2.10 -19.63
N GLU A 150 -11.51 -1.49 -19.45
CA GLU A 150 -11.95 -0.81 -18.22
C GLU A 150 -12.78 -1.76 -17.33
N SER A 151 -13.20 -2.91 -17.87
CA SER A 151 -14.07 -3.85 -17.17
C SER A 151 -13.34 -4.52 -16.01
N THR A 152 -14.00 -4.49 -14.86
CA THR A 152 -13.58 -5.17 -13.61
C THR A 152 -14.60 -6.23 -13.19
N LYS A 153 -15.54 -6.59 -14.06
CA LYS A 153 -16.54 -7.63 -13.85
C LYS A 153 -16.67 -8.52 -15.08
N TYR A 154 -16.74 -9.83 -14.87
CA TYR A 154 -17.02 -10.79 -15.94
C TYR A 154 -18.48 -10.68 -16.40
N PRO A 155 -18.76 -10.65 -17.72
CA PRO A 155 -20.13 -10.72 -18.22
C PRO A 155 -20.73 -12.10 -17.89
N ALA A 156 -22.06 -12.17 -17.82
CA ALA A 156 -22.77 -13.41 -17.45
C ALA A 156 -22.51 -14.57 -18.43
N SER A 157 -22.15 -14.26 -19.68
CA SER A 157 -21.80 -15.22 -20.73
C SER A 157 -20.38 -15.78 -20.62
N PHE A 158 -19.52 -15.22 -19.76
CA PHE A 158 -18.13 -15.64 -19.65
C PHE A 158 -17.98 -16.92 -18.80
N ASP A 159 -17.47 -18.00 -19.39
CA ASP A 159 -17.21 -19.25 -18.68
C ASP A 159 -15.89 -19.20 -17.89
N VAL A 160 -15.97 -18.61 -16.69
CA VAL A 160 -14.86 -18.52 -15.74
C VAL A 160 -14.29 -19.90 -15.37
N ASN A 161 -15.15 -20.91 -15.25
CA ASN A 161 -14.70 -22.25 -14.85
C ASN A 161 -13.89 -22.95 -15.94
N SER A 162 -14.21 -22.70 -17.22
CA SER A 162 -13.38 -23.17 -18.32
C SER A 162 -12.00 -22.51 -18.30
N ALA A 163 -11.94 -21.18 -18.18
CA ALA A 163 -10.68 -20.45 -18.06
C ALA A 163 -9.85 -20.95 -16.86
N LEU A 164 -10.48 -21.17 -15.71
CA LEU A 164 -9.85 -21.75 -14.52
C LEU A 164 -9.33 -23.17 -14.78
N ARG A 165 -10.12 -24.04 -15.44
CA ARG A 165 -9.71 -25.41 -15.79
C ARG A 165 -8.43 -25.44 -16.63
N THR A 166 -8.23 -24.50 -17.55
CA THR A 166 -7.00 -24.43 -18.36
C THR A 166 -5.73 -24.33 -17.50
N GLN A 167 -5.84 -23.76 -16.30
CA GLN A 167 -4.72 -23.52 -15.38
C GLN A 167 -4.44 -24.69 -14.42
N SER A 168 -5.19 -25.79 -14.52
CA SER A 168 -5.14 -26.91 -13.56
C SER A 168 -3.83 -27.71 -13.60
N ASN A 169 -3.08 -27.64 -14.69
CA ASN A 169 -1.85 -28.41 -14.88
C ASN A 169 -0.57 -27.59 -14.59
N ASP A 170 -0.69 -26.32 -14.21
CA ASP A 170 0.48 -25.52 -13.86
C ASP A 170 1.15 -26.06 -12.58
N ARG A 171 2.48 -26.05 -12.55
CA ARG A 171 3.26 -26.60 -11.43
C ARG A 171 3.17 -25.77 -10.15
N HIS A 172 2.83 -24.48 -10.24
CA HIS A 172 2.87 -23.56 -9.11
C HIS A 172 1.50 -23.36 -8.46
N TRP A 173 0.42 -23.32 -9.25
CA TRP A 173 -0.95 -23.10 -8.74
C TRP A 173 -1.95 -24.18 -9.15
N GLY A 174 -1.57 -25.16 -9.99
CA GLY A 174 -2.50 -26.15 -10.51
C GLY A 174 -3.18 -26.99 -9.42
N SER A 175 -2.50 -27.28 -8.30
CA SER A 175 -3.10 -27.94 -7.14
C SER A 175 -4.26 -27.12 -6.56
N TYR A 176 -4.00 -25.85 -6.27
CA TYR A 176 -5.00 -24.91 -5.76
C TYR A 176 -6.21 -24.81 -6.69
N VAL A 177 -5.96 -24.70 -8.00
CA VAL A 177 -7.02 -24.63 -9.02
C VAL A 177 -7.88 -25.89 -9.03
N ARG A 178 -7.28 -27.09 -8.96
CA ARG A 178 -8.02 -28.36 -8.91
C ARG A 178 -8.88 -28.47 -7.65
N ASP A 179 -8.38 -28.01 -6.52
CA ASP A 179 -9.12 -28.04 -5.26
C ASP A 179 -10.29 -27.04 -5.28
N LEU A 180 -10.08 -25.83 -5.81
CA LEU A 180 -11.13 -24.84 -6.02
C LEU A 180 -12.23 -25.36 -6.95
N LEU A 181 -11.86 -26.06 -8.03
CA LEU A 181 -12.81 -26.69 -8.96
C LEU A 181 -13.63 -27.81 -8.31
N LYS A 182 -13.04 -28.58 -7.39
CA LYS A 182 -13.75 -29.60 -6.60
C LYS A 182 -14.72 -28.97 -5.61
N ASP A 183 -14.38 -27.83 -5.02
CA ASP A 183 -15.24 -27.05 -4.12
C ASP A 183 -16.27 -26.18 -4.88
N GLY A 184 -16.92 -26.73 -5.90
CA GLY A 184 -17.98 -26.05 -6.65
C GLY A 184 -17.50 -24.92 -7.59
N GLY A 185 -16.18 -24.77 -7.80
CA GLY A 185 -15.61 -23.92 -8.83
C GLY A 185 -15.46 -22.44 -8.45
N ALA A 186 -15.31 -21.62 -9.48
CA ALA A 186 -15.06 -20.19 -9.38
C ALA A 186 -16.13 -19.48 -8.53
N LYS A 187 -15.69 -18.73 -7.53
CA LYS A 187 -16.56 -17.83 -6.76
C LYS A 187 -16.75 -16.54 -7.53
N LYS A 188 -17.95 -15.96 -7.47
CA LYS A 188 -18.24 -14.66 -8.13
C LYS A 188 -17.29 -13.59 -7.60
N PRO A 189 -16.56 -12.83 -8.42
CA PRO A 189 -15.70 -11.77 -7.92
C PRO A 189 -16.50 -10.68 -7.18
N LYS A 190 -15.82 -9.96 -6.29
CA LYS A 190 -16.47 -8.95 -5.45
C LYS A 190 -16.64 -7.64 -6.24
N GLY A 191 -17.88 -7.32 -6.61
CA GLY A 191 -18.19 -6.04 -7.28
C GLY A 191 -17.65 -5.95 -8.71
N GLY A 192 -17.27 -4.74 -9.11
CA GLY A 192 -16.78 -4.42 -10.44
C GLY A 192 -17.86 -3.91 -11.40
N ILE A 193 -17.39 -3.33 -12.50
CA ILE A 193 -18.21 -2.76 -13.57
C ILE A 193 -17.89 -3.52 -14.86
N ASP A 194 -18.92 -3.90 -15.59
CA ASP A 194 -18.81 -4.47 -16.94
C ASP A 194 -19.16 -3.36 -17.92
N MET A 195 -18.18 -2.95 -18.73
CA MET A 195 -18.36 -1.88 -19.72
C MET A 195 -18.96 -2.39 -21.03
N GLY A 196 -19.16 -3.70 -21.18
CA GLY A 196 -19.83 -4.32 -22.32
C GLY A 196 -18.93 -4.61 -23.53
N ASP A 197 -17.80 -3.91 -23.68
CA ASP A 197 -16.91 -4.07 -24.84
C ASP A 197 -15.97 -5.28 -24.71
N HIS A 198 -15.21 -5.34 -23.62
CA HIS A 198 -14.23 -6.39 -23.36
C HIS A 198 -14.29 -6.85 -21.90
N PRO A 199 -14.14 -8.17 -21.62
CA PRO A 199 -14.09 -8.66 -20.24
C PRO A 199 -12.78 -8.24 -19.55
N PRO A 200 -12.65 -8.43 -18.23
CA PRO A 200 -11.40 -8.25 -17.51
C PRO A 200 -10.23 -9.06 -18.11
N ILE A 201 -9.01 -8.58 -17.89
CA ILE A 201 -7.77 -9.22 -18.35
C ILE A 201 -7.63 -10.59 -17.68
N THR A 202 -7.60 -11.66 -18.49
CA THR A 202 -7.75 -13.05 -18.03
C THR A 202 -6.86 -13.99 -18.85
N PRO A 203 -6.26 -15.05 -18.25
CA PRO A 203 -5.54 -16.07 -19.01
C PRO A 203 -6.47 -16.86 -19.93
N CYS A 204 -6.09 -16.98 -21.21
CA CYS A 204 -6.82 -17.73 -22.23
C CYS A 204 -6.25 -19.13 -22.50
N ARG A 205 -4.96 -19.34 -22.20
CA ARG A 205 -4.29 -20.66 -22.26
C ARG A 205 -3.27 -20.80 -21.15
N ALA A 206 -2.88 -22.03 -20.84
CA ALA A 206 -1.77 -22.32 -19.94
C ALA A 206 -0.42 -21.91 -20.56
N SER A 207 0.56 -21.59 -19.72
CA SER A 207 1.95 -21.46 -20.16
C SER A 207 2.44 -22.78 -20.73
N ASP A 208 3.04 -22.74 -21.91
CA ASP A 208 3.68 -23.87 -22.58
C ASP A 208 5.13 -24.09 -22.11
N GLY A 209 5.60 -23.29 -21.14
CA GLY A 209 6.96 -23.33 -20.63
C GLY A 209 7.97 -22.53 -21.46
N TYR A 210 7.56 -21.92 -22.57
CA TYR A 210 8.44 -21.11 -23.44
C TYR A 210 8.42 -19.62 -23.09
N LEU A 211 7.49 -19.16 -22.26
CA LEU A 211 7.51 -17.79 -21.75
C LEU A 211 8.75 -17.56 -20.88
N SER A 212 9.45 -16.47 -21.16
CA SER A 212 10.64 -16.05 -20.41
C SER A 212 10.66 -14.54 -20.16
N GLY A 213 11.54 -14.09 -19.28
CA GLY A 213 11.70 -12.68 -18.92
C GLY A 213 10.39 -12.03 -18.46
N ASP A 214 10.15 -10.79 -18.89
CA ASP A 214 8.96 -10.04 -18.48
C ASP A 214 7.65 -10.64 -18.98
N MET A 215 7.64 -11.36 -20.11
CA MET A 215 6.42 -12.05 -20.56
C MET A 215 5.99 -13.13 -19.56
N ALA A 216 6.92 -13.92 -19.05
CA ALA A 216 6.62 -14.92 -18.01
C ALA A 216 6.12 -14.27 -16.72
N ARG A 217 6.77 -13.17 -16.30
CA ARG A 217 6.45 -12.46 -15.05
C ARG A 217 5.09 -11.78 -15.10
N VAL A 218 4.76 -11.10 -16.19
CA VAL A 218 3.45 -10.45 -16.39
C VAL A 218 2.35 -11.50 -16.52
N TYR A 219 2.60 -12.59 -17.25
CA TYR A 219 1.65 -13.70 -17.35
C TYR A 219 1.37 -14.37 -16.00
N ASP A 220 2.40 -14.67 -15.22
CA ASP A 220 2.28 -15.25 -13.86
C ASP A 220 1.44 -14.33 -12.96
N LEU A 221 1.74 -13.02 -12.93
CA LEU A 221 1.01 -12.04 -12.14
C LEU A 221 -0.48 -11.98 -12.52
N VAL A 222 -0.77 -11.86 -13.82
CA VAL A 222 -2.15 -11.77 -14.33
C VAL A 222 -2.92 -13.05 -14.04
N THR A 223 -2.28 -14.21 -14.22
CA THR A 223 -2.90 -15.52 -13.99
C THR A 223 -3.20 -15.76 -12.52
N ARG A 224 -2.26 -15.46 -11.62
CA ARG A 224 -2.47 -15.57 -10.17
C ARG A 224 -3.55 -14.62 -9.69
N HIS A 225 -3.57 -13.38 -10.21
CA HIS A 225 -4.62 -12.42 -9.87
C HIS A 225 -5.99 -12.89 -10.36
N PHE A 226 -6.08 -13.43 -11.58
CA PHE A 226 -7.31 -14.05 -12.07
C PHE A 226 -7.80 -15.12 -11.10
N ILE A 227 -6.94 -16.11 -10.78
CA ILE A 227 -7.29 -17.19 -9.84
C ILE A 227 -7.73 -16.59 -8.50
N ALA A 228 -6.99 -15.61 -7.97
CA ALA A 228 -7.33 -14.94 -6.72
C ALA A 228 -8.72 -14.28 -6.76
N SER A 229 -9.05 -13.58 -7.85
CA SER A 229 -10.34 -12.88 -8.01
C SER A 229 -11.57 -13.81 -8.01
N VAL A 230 -11.36 -15.11 -8.29
CA VAL A 230 -12.39 -16.14 -8.32
C VAL A 230 -12.24 -17.18 -7.20
N SER A 231 -11.36 -16.93 -6.24
CA SER A 231 -11.08 -17.79 -5.08
C SER A 231 -11.97 -17.48 -3.89
N HIS A 232 -11.77 -18.17 -2.77
CA HIS A 232 -12.37 -17.79 -1.50
C HIS A 232 -11.71 -16.55 -0.89
N ASP A 233 -12.48 -15.82 -0.08
CA ASP A 233 -11.93 -14.75 0.75
C ASP A 233 -10.93 -15.31 1.77
N ALA A 234 -9.92 -14.51 2.11
CA ALA A 234 -9.05 -14.83 3.23
C ALA A 234 -9.78 -14.50 4.54
N VAL A 235 -9.59 -15.33 5.56
CA VAL A 235 -10.26 -15.22 6.85
C VAL A 235 -9.23 -15.02 7.95
N TRP A 236 -9.42 -13.97 8.73
CA TRP A 236 -8.55 -13.56 9.81
C TRP A 236 -9.31 -13.56 11.12
N GLN A 237 -8.67 -14.00 12.20
CA GLN A 237 -9.13 -13.76 13.56
C GLN A 237 -8.45 -12.49 14.05
N SER A 238 -9.21 -11.40 14.14
CA SER A 238 -8.73 -10.10 14.61
C SER A 238 -9.09 -9.93 16.08
N THR A 239 -8.09 -9.68 16.91
CA THR A 239 -8.24 -9.46 18.35
C THR A 239 -7.81 -8.04 18.68
N ARG A 240 -8.72 -7.30 19.33
CA ARG A 240 -8.47 -5.96 19.85
C ARG A 240 -8.59 -5.96 21.37
N VAL A 241 -7.60 -5.39 22.03
CA VAL A 241 -7.54 -5.20 23.48
C VAL A 241 -7.54 -3.71 23.75
N GLU A 242 -8.53 -3.23 24.49
CA GLU A 242 -8.59 -1.84 24.96
C GLU A 242 -8.08 -1.77 26.39
N LEU A 243 -7.16 -0.83 26.64
CA LEU A 243 -6.49 -0.59 27.90
C LEU A 243 -6.78 0.84 28.36
N ALA A 244 -6.88 1.05 29.67
CA ALA A 244 -7.00 2.38 30.26
C ALA A 244 -6.01 2.61 31.40
N LEU A 245 -5.38 3.77 31.40
CA LEU A 245 -4.70 4.37 32.55
C LEU A 245 -5.66 5.37 33.20
N GLU A 246 -6.18 5.02 34.38
CA GLU A 246 -7.19 5.83 35.07
C GLU A 246 -6.67 7.23 35.43
N GLU A 247 -5.38 7.37 35.72
CA GLU A 247 -4.72 8.64 36.06
C GLU A 247 -4.82 9.69 34.95
N LEU A 248 -5.07 9.26 33.71
CA LEU A 248 -5.16 10.10 32.53
C LEU A 248 -6.60 10.34 32.06
N GLY A 249 -7.60 9.74 32.73
CA GLY A 249 -9.01 9.84 32.35
C GLY A 249 -9.22 9.43 30.89
N GLU A 250 -9.99 10.22 30.14
CA GLU A 250 -10.26 9.98 28.71
C GLU A 250 -9.00 9.93 27.83
N LYS A 251 -7.90 10.56 28.26
CA LYS A 251 -6.62 10.55 27.54
C LYS A 251 -5.75 9.36 27.92
N GLY A 252 -6.23 8.46 28.77
CA GLY A 252 -5.55 7.23 29.17
C GLY A 252 -5.89 6.00 28.34
N THR A 253 -6.58 6.14 27.21
CA THR A 253 -7.00 5.00 26.38
C THR A 253 -5.89 4.54 25.44
N PHE A 254 -5.69 3.22 25.37
CA PHE A 254 -4.72 2.59 24.48
C PHE A 254 -5.31 1.33 23.86
N SER A 255 -4.99 1.05 22.60
CA SER A 255 -5.45 -0.16 21.91
C SER A 255 -4.28 -1.02 21.47
N ILE A 256 -4.38 -2.33 21.67
CA ILE A 256 -3.52 -3.33 21.04
C ILE A 256 -4.40 -4.09 20.05
N ALA A 257 -3.95 -4.18 18.80
CA ALA A 257 -4.66 -4.93 17.77
C ALA A 257 -3.71 -5.89 17.06
N ALA A 258 -4.16 -7.12 16.85
CA ALA A 258 -3.43 -8.11 16.08
C ALA A 258 -4.39 -9.05 15.34
N LYS A 259 -3.87 -9.70 14.31
CA LYS A 259 -4.62 -10.68 13.52
C LYS A 259 -3.84 -11.97 13.34
N GLU A 260 -4.57 -13.07 13.33
CA GLU A 260 -4.08 -14.41 13.02
C GLU A 260 -4.82 -14.98 11.81
N MET A 261 -4.10 -15.62 10.89
CA MET A 261 -4.70 -16.19 9.69
C MET A 261 -5.45 -17.48 10.03
N VAL A 262 -6.76 -17.50 9.79
CA VAL A 262 -7.61 -18.69 9.96
C VAL A 262 -7.70 -19.48 8.67
N SER A 263 -7.88 -18.78 7.55
CA SER A 263 -7.89 -19.38 6.22
C SER A 263 -7.21 -18.44 5.22
N PRO A 264 -6.22 -18.93 4.44
CA PRO A 264 -5.50 -18.09 3.50
C PRO A 264 -6.35 -17.64 2.31
N GLY A 265 -7.42 -18.37 1.96
CA GLY A 265 -8.26 -18.05 0.80
C GLY A 265 -7.45 -17.78 -0.47
N PHE A 266 -7.73 -16.66 -1.13
CA PHE A 266 -7.00 -16.20 -2.32
C PHE A 266 -5.52 -15.85 -2.07
N LEU A 267 -5.10 -15.58 -0.82
CA LEU A 267 -3.71 -15.24 -0.52
C LEU A 267 -2.76 -16.42 -0.74
N ALA A 268 -3.28 -17.66 -0.75
CA ALA A 268 -2.47 -18.85 -1.00
C ALA A 268 -1.87 -18.89 -2.43
N VAL A 269 -2.51 -18.21 -3.40
CA VAL A 269 -2.02 -18.17 -4.79
C VAL A 269 -1.25 -16.89 -5.12
N MET A 270 -1.37 -15.85 -4.29
CA MET A 270 -0.74 -14.55 -4.51
C MET A 270 0.69 -14.54 -3.99
N LEU A 271 1.67 -14.32 -4.87
CA LEU A 271 3.09 -14.23 -4.48
C LEU A 271 3.41 -12.89 -3.81
N HIS A 272 2.71 -11.82 -4.18
CA HIS A 272 2.98 -10.50 -3.65
C HIS A 272 1.79 -10.09 -2.77
N LYS A 273 1.98 -10.12 -1.45
CA LYS A 273 1.00 -9.62 -0.46
C LYS A 273 0.64 -8.13 -0.65
N GLN A 274 1.35 -7.40 -1.54
CA GLN A 274 1.50 -5.94 -1.47
C GLN A 274 0.69 -5.12 -2.48
N TYR A 275 0.12 -5.68 -3.55
CA TYR A 275 -0.59 -4.87 -4.56
C TYR A 275 -2.12 -4.90 -4.46
N GLY A 276 -2.67 -5.63 -3.50
CA GLY A 276 -4.12 -5.78 -3.30
C GLY A 276 -4.77 -4.81 -2.32
N ASP A 277 -4.02 -3.89 -1.72
CA ASP A 277 -4.57 -2.87 -0.81
C ASP A 277 -3.93 -1.53 -1.19
N ASP A 278 -4.53 -0.85 -2.17
CA ASP A 278 -4.34 0.59 -2.37
C ASP A 278 -5.36 1.34 -1.51
N ARG A 279 -5.46 0.99 -0.22
CA ARG A 279 -5.92 1.98 0.74
C ARG A 279 -4.83 3.02 0.77
N GLU A 280 -5.12 4.15 0.13
CA GLU A 280 -4.29 5.34 0.16
C GLU A 280 -3.90 5.61 1.62
N THR A 281 -2.71 5.20 2.04
CA THR A 281 -2.05 5.82 3.18
C THR A 281 -1.59 7.19 2.69
N ASP A 282 -2.55 8.12 2.57
CA ASP A 282 -2.22 9.51 2.81
C ASP A 282 -1.49 9.48 4.16
N GLY A 283 -0.22 9.91 4.21
CA GLY A 283 0.70 9.72 5.35
C GLY A 283 0.28 10.40 6.66
N LEU A 284 -1.02 10.61 6.85
CA LEU A 284 -1.75 11.23 7.94
C LEU A 284 -2.60 10.23 8.74
N ARG A 285 -2.79 9.00 8.24
CA ARG A 285 -3.39 7.90 9.01
C ARG A 285 -2.44 6.71 9.02
N GLU A 286 -1.77 6.50 10.14
CA GLU A 286 -1.35 5.16 10.53
C GLU A 286 -2.67 4.37 10.59
N GLU A 287 -3.01 3.62 9.54
CA GLU A 287 -3.97 2.52 9.72
C GLU A 287 -3.41 1.68 10.87
N GLU A 288 -4.30 1.17 11.72
CA GLU A 288 -3.92 0.21 12.74
C GLU A 288 -3.44 -1.04 12.00
N ASP A 289 -2.16 -1.04 11.62
CA ASP A 289 -1.47 -2.18 11.04
C ASP A 289 -1.48 -3.26 12.10
N GLU A 290 -2.57 -4.04 12.11
CA GLU A 290 -2.72 -5.20 12.96
C GLU A 290 -1.55 -6.12 12.59
N ASP A 291 -0.59 -6.19 13.51
CA ASP A 291 0.55 -7.09 13.38
C ASP A 291 0.02 -8.51 13.14
N GLU A 292 0.55 -9.20 12.12
CA GLU A 292 0.29 -10.62 11.86
C GLU A 292 1.05 -11.46 12.91
N LYS A 293 0.55 -11.42 14.14
CA LYS A 293 1.17 -12.02 15.33
C LYS A 293 0.08 -12.52 16.26
N GLN A 294 0.38 -13.61 16.94
CA GLN A 294 -0.51 -14.11 17.98
C GLN A 294 -0.34 -13.25 19.25
N LEU A 295 -1.45 -12.77 19.82
CA LEU A 295 -1.43 -12.04 21.09
C LEU A 295 -1.42 -13.00 22.28
N PRO A 296 -0.75 -12.64 23.40
CA PRO A 296 -0.97 -13.34 24.66
C PRO A 296 -2.43 -13.16 25.10
N LYS A 297 -2.97 -14.11 25.86
CA LYS A 297 -4.35 -14.04 26.35
C LYS A 297 -4.51 -12.87 27.34
N PHE A 298 -5.38 -11.92 27.04
CA PHE A 298 -5.81 -10.85 27.97
C PHE A 298 -7.17 -11.17 28.57
N THR A 299 -7.42 -10.73 29.79
CA THR A 299 -8.72 -10.89 30.46
C THR A 299 -9.31 -9.52 30.79
N LYS A 300 -10.62 -9.34 30.61
CA LYS A 300 -11.30 -8.11 31.04
C LYS A 300 -11.05 -7.87 32.54
N ASP A 301 -10.85 -6.61 32.91
CA ASP A 301 -10.55 -6.16 34.27
C ASP A 301 -9.18 -6.61 34.80
N GLU A 302 -8.33 -7.22 33.96
CA GLU A 302 -6.93 -7.48 34.30
C GLU A 302 -6.18 -6.15 34.51
N MET A 303 -5.46 -6.07 35.62
CA MET A 303 -4.61 -4.92 35.97
C MET A 303 -3.16 -5.24 35.62
N ILE A 304 -2.57 -4.46 34.73
CA ILE A 304 -1.18 -4.63 34.29
C ILE A 304 -0.34 -3.52 34.91
N PRO A 305 0.58 -3.82 35.85
CA PRO A 305 1.45 -2.81 36.46
C PRO A 305 2.25 -2.03 35.41
N VAL A 306 2.30 -0.70 35.54
CA VAL A 306 2.96 0.19 34.59
C VAL A 306 4.22 0.77 35.22
N VAL A 307 5.34 0.70 34.50
CA VAL A 307 6.58 1.38 34.87
C VAL A 307 6.79 2.56 33.94
N VAL A 308 6.92 3.75 34.50
CA VAL A 308 7.22 4.96 33.72
C VAL A 308 8.73 5.02 33.46
N GLY A 309 9.13 4.99 32.19
CA GLY A 309 10.53 5.13 31.80
C GLY A 309 11.02 6.57 31.98
N LYS A 310 12.20 6.76 32.56
CA LYS A 310 12.90 8.06 32.55
C LYS A 310 13.50 8.28 31.16
N ASN A 311 13.31 9.45 30.58
CA ASN A 311 13.92 9.85 29.30
C ASN A 311 15.44 9.69 29.37
N SER A 312 15.97 8.60 28.80
CA SER A 312 17.37 8.46 28.49
C SER A 312 17.48 7.79 27.14
N SER A 313 18.12 8.48 26.20
CA SER A 313 18.46 8.04 24.85
C SER A 313 19.48 6.88 24.83
N ARG A 314 19.60 6.12 25.93
CA ARG A 314 20.37 4.88 25.99
C ARG A 314 19.40 3.73 25.92
N SER A 315 19.64 2.87 24.93
CA SER A 315 19.15 1.50 24.90
C SER A 315 19.13 0.93 26.31
N ILE A 316 17.95 0.49 26.76
CA ILE A 316 17.85 -0.34 27.96
C ILE A 316 18.49 -1.68 27.60
N SER A 317 19.83 -1.72 27.70
CA SER A 317 20.58 -2.95 27.85
C SER A 317 20.21 -3.51 29.21
N SER A 318 19.36 -4.55 29.14
CA SER A 318 19.27 -5.67 30.07
C SER A 318 20.21 -5.61 31.27
N ASN A 319 19.64 -5.30 32.44
CA ASN A 319 20.03 -5.88 33.73
C ASN A 319 18.79 -5.83 34.63
N VAL A 320 17.72 -6.51 34.20
CA VAL A 320 16.69 -7.00 35.11
C VAL A 320 17.00 -8.47 35.30
N SER A 321 17.22 -8.86 36.56
CA SER A 321 17.41 -10.25 36.95
C SER A 321 16.33 -11.13 36.32
N VAL A 322 16.77 -12.12 35.57
CA VAL A 322 15.93 -13.08 34.82
C VAL A 322 15.04 -13.94 35.74
N ALA A 323 15.16 -13.79 37.07
CA ALA A 323 14.53 -14.65 38.07
C ALA A 323 13.06 -14.31 38.41
N GLU A 324 12.58 -13.08 38.21
CA GLU A 324 11.16 -12.70 38.49
C GLU A 324 10.27 -12.64 37.23
N ALA A 325 10.86 -12.84 36.05
CA ALA A 325 10.22 -12.56 34.76
C ALA A 325 9.31 -13.68 34.21
N VAL A 326 9.05 -14.75 34.97
CA VAL A 326 8.39 -15.95 34.43
C VAL A 326 6.86 -15.98 34.64
N THR A 327 6.26 -15.07 35.42
CA THR A 327 4.81 -15.20 35.73
C THR A 327 3.97 -13.92 35.70
N SER A 328 4.54 -12.71 35.68
CA SER A 328 3.77 -11.47 35.84
C SER A 328 3.80 -10.58 34.58
N SER A 329 2.62 -10.14 34.11
CA SER A 329 2.50 -9.11 33.07
C SER A 329 2.98 -7.75 33.60
N ARG A 330 3.62 -6.94 32.75
CA ARG A 330 4.02 -5.57 33.06
C ARG A 330 3.93 -4.69 31.83
N ALA A 331 3.76 -3.39 32.01
CA ALA A 331 3.79 -2.41 30.92
C ALA A 331 4.88 -1.36 31.17
N SER A 332 5.42 -0.79 30.09
CA SER A 332 6.27 0.40 30.15
C SER A 332 5.59 1.56 29.45
N LEU A 333 5.47 2.70 30.13
CA LEU A 333 4.97 3.94 29.56
C LEU A 333 6.12 4.92 29.38
N GLN A 334 6.28 5.48 28.20
CA GLN A 334 7.34 6.43 27.88
C GLN A 334 6.80 7.58 27.01
N LEU A 335 7.47 8.73 27.05
CA LEU A 335 7.26 9.79 26.07
C LEU A 335 8.18 9.49 24.90
N LYS A 336 7.59 9.45 23.72
CA LYS A 336 8.31 9.27 22.48
C LYS A 336 8.27 10.57 21.70
N GLU A 337 9.44 11.11 21.42
CA GLU A 337 9.63 12.26 20.54
C GLU A 337 9.92 11.74 19.12
N LEU A 338 9.16 12.24 18.15
CA LEU A 338 9.26 11.90 16.74
C LEU A 338 9.22 13.18 15.92
N MET A 339 9.65 13.09 14.66
CA MET A 339 9.58 14.20 13.71
C MET A 339 8.60 13.82 12.60
N THR A 340 7.80 14.77 12.13
CA THR A 340 7.05 14.57 10.90
C THR A 340 8.04 14.36 9.75
N THR A 341 7.72 13.45 8.84
CA THR A 341 8.56 13.14 7.68
C THR A 341 7.94 13.70 6.42
N LYS A 342 8.75 14.30 5.56
CA LYS A 342 8.30 14.74 4.24
C LYS A 342 7.74 13.56 3.45
N PRO A 343 6.77 13.79 2.55
CA PRO A 343 6.29 12.72 1.66
C PRO A 343 7.44 12.22 0.78
N SER A 344 7.27 11.03 0.21
CA SER A 344 8.23 10.53 -0.77
C SER A 344 7.79 10.88 -2.20
N TYR A 345 8.71 10.88 -3.16
CA TYR A 345 8.38 11.03 -4.58
C TYR A 345 7.37 9.96 -5.03
N LEU A 346 6.55 10.30 -6.02
CA LEU A 346 5.55 9.39 -6.56
C LEU A 346 6.22 8.20 -7.26
N SER A 347 5.81 6.99 -6.92
CA SER A 347 5.99 5.83 -7.79
C SER A 347 5.10 5.95 -9.03
N GLU A 348 5.39 5.16 -10.07
CA GLU A 348 4.55 5.11 -11.28
C GLU A 348 3.11 4.66 -10.94
N SER A 349 2.94 3.74 -9.99
CA SER A 349 1.62 3.30 -9.51
C SER A 349 0.83 4.43 -8.85
N GLU A 350 1.48 5.24 -7.99
CA GLU A 350 0.84 6.40 -7.35
C GLU A 350 0.51 7.51 -8.36
N LEU A 351 1.36 7.71 -9.37
CA LEU A 351 1.08 8.64 -10.46
C LEU A 351 -0.14 8.19 -11.27
N ILE A 352 -0.24 6.90 -11.60
CA ILE A 352 -1.43 6.33 -12.26
C ILE A 352 -2.67 6.59 -11.41
N SER A 353 -2.63 6.33 -10.10
CA SER A 353 -3.77 6.60 -9.19
C SER A 353 -4.18 8.07 -9.19
N LYS A 354 -3.22 9.01 -9.17
CA LYS A 354 -3.52 10.45 -9.28
C LYS A 354 -4.15 10.80 -10.62
N MET A 355 -3.66 10.25 -11.72
CA MET A 355 -4.22 10.48 -13.05
C MET A 355 -5.65 9.94 -13.18
N GLU A 356 -5.90 8.72 -12.73
CA GLU A 356 -7.23 8.08 -12.74
C GLU A 356 -8.23 8.87 -11.88
N LYS A 357 -7.86 9.24 -10.64
CA LYS A 357 -8.69 10.05 -9.73
C LYS A 357 -9.09 11.41 -10.30
N ASN A 358 -8.28 11.95 -11.20
CA ASN A 358 -8.52 13.24 -11.86
C ASN A 358 -8.96 13.09 -13.33
N CYS A 359 -9.31 11.88 -13.78
CA CYS A 359 -9.76 11.58 -15.14
C CYS A 359 -8.78 12.05 -16.23
N ILE A 360 -7.46 11.92 -15.99
CA ILE A 360 -6.41 12.30 -16.93
C ILE A 360 -5.90 11.07 -17.67
N GLY A 361 -6.08 11.08 -18.99
CA GLY A 361 -5.81 9.92 -19.83
C GLY A 361 -6.90 8.86 -19.69
N THR A 362 -6.96 7.95 -20.65
CA THR A 362 -7.81 6.75 -20.55
C THR A 362 -6.98 5.58 -20.06
N ASP A 363 -7.64 4.48 -19.67
CA ASP A 363 -6.99 3.20 -19.33
C ASP A 363 -5.94 2.77 -20.37
N ALA A 364 -6.20 3.07 -21.65
CA ALA A 364 -5.32 2.77 -22.77
C ALA A 364 -4.18 3.79 -22.99
N SER A 365 -4.30 5.04 -22.52
CA SER A 365 -3.33 6.11 -22.83
C SER A 365 -2.48 6.56 -21.64
N ILE A 366 -2.87 6.20 -20.42
CA ILE A 366 -2.19 6.61 -19.17
C ILE A 366 -0.69 6.29 -19.17
N SER A 367 -0.31 5.09 -19.59
CA SER A 367 1.08 4.65 -19.68
C SER A 367 1.89 5.47 -20.69
N THR A 368 1.27 5.89 -21.79
CA THR A 368 1.90 6.71 -22.82
C THR A 368 2.21 8.12 -22.32
N HIS A 369 1.33 8.72 -21.50
CA HIS A 369 1.58 10.05 -20.95
C HIS A 369 2.75 10.04 -19.94
N ILE A 370 2.84 9.01 -19.10
CA ILE A 370 3.97 8.78 -18.19
C ILE A 370 5.26 8.58 -18.99
N GLU A 371 5.24 7.71 -20.00
CA GLU A 371 6.39 7.46 -20.88
C GLU A 371 6.85 8.75 -21.60
N ASN A 372 5.91 9.59 -22.02
CA ASN A 372 6.23 10.83 -22.73
C ASN A 372 6.97 11.84 -21.84
N ILE A 373 6.59 12.01 -20.57
CA ILE A 373 7.30 12.94 -19.68
C ILE A 373 8.72 12.45 -19.35
N LEU A 374 8.94 11.13 -19.32
CA LEU A 374 10.26 10.52 -19.16
C LEU A 374 11.10 10.69 -20.43
N LYS A 375 10.58 10.31 -21.60
CA LYS A 375 11.27 10.44 -22.90
C LYS A 375 11.62 11.88 -23.27
N ARG A 376 10.88 12.86 -22.75
CA ARG A 376 11.12 14.30 -22.99
C ARG A 376 12.03 14.94 -21.95
N ASN A 377 12.58 14.13 -21.04
CA ASN A 377 13.45 14.60 -19.97
C ASN A 377 12.78 15.68 -19.09
N TYR A 378 11.48 15.56 -18.85
CA TYR A 378 10.74 16.44 -17.93
C TYR A 378 10.68 15.84 -16.53
N ALA A 379 10.70 14.53 -16.45
CA ALA A 379 10.85 13.77 -15.22
C ALA A 379 11.83 12.62 -15.46
N GLU A 380 12.39 12.10 -14.38
CA GLU A 380 13.30 10.96 -14.39
C GLU A 380 12.91 9.95 -13.31
N LEU A 381 13.33 8.70 -13.52
CA LEU A 381 13.19 7.65 -12.52
C LEU A 381 14.42 7.62 -11.61
N ILE A 382 14.23 7.94 -10.34
CA ILE A 382 15.25 7.87 -9.30
C ILE A 382 15.19 6.51 -8.56
N THR A 383 16.10 6.31 -7.61
CA THR A 383 16.18 5.11 -6.76
C THR A 383 14.81 4.68 -6.23
N GLY A 384 14.49 3.40 -6.37
CA GLY A 384 13.19 2.84 -6.00
C GLY A 384 12.08 3.09 -7.02
N ARG A 385 12.43 3.43 -8.29
CA ARG A 385 11.49 3.72 -9.38
C ARG A 385 10.48 4.82 -9.04
N LYS A 386 10.96 5.88 -8.41
CA LYS A 386 10.16 7.07 -8.11
C LYS A 386 10.42 8.16 -9.13
N LEU A 387 9.44 9.02 -9.36
CA LEU A 387 9.48 10.10 -10.34
C LEU A 387 9.91 11.40 -9.67
N ALA A 388 11.04 11.94 -10.10
CA ALA A 388 11.47 13.30 -9.76
C ALA A 388 11.41 14.18 -11.01
N PRO A 389 10.97 15.44 -10.90
CA PRO A 389 10.99 16.35 -12.05
C PRO A 389 12.43 16.80 -12.32
N THR A 390 12.80 16.95 -13.58
CA THR A 390 14.08 17.55 -13.96
C THR A 390 14.03 19.07 -13.81
N LYS A 391 15.18 19.75 -13.89
CA LYS A 391 15.23 21.22 -13.96
C LYS A 391 14.33 21.77 -15.08
N LEU A 392 14.35 21.12 -16.25
CA LEU A 392 13.49 21.51 -17.38
C LEU A 392 12.00 21.31 -17.06
N GLY A 393 11.62 20.16 -16.50
CA GLY A 393 10.23 19.90 -16.12
C GLY A 393 9.68 20.88 -15.09
N LEU A 394 10.50 21.23 -14.09
CA LEU A 394 10.17 22.24 -13.08
C LEU A 394 9.92 23.61 -13.72
N VAL A 395 10.86 24.10 -14.53
CA VAL A 395 10.77 25.42 -15.16
C VAL A 395 9.58 25.50 -16.12
N LEU A 396 9.32 24.45 -16.90
CA LEU A 396 8.15 24.42 -17.78
C LEU A 396 6.85 24.50 -16.98
N CYS A 397 6.71 23.67 -15.95
CA CYS A 397 5.50 23.64 -15.14
C CYS A 397 5.27 24.96 -14.39
N GLN A 398 6.30 25.52 -13.77
CA GLN A 398 6.24 26.84 -13.11
C GLN A 398 5.91 27.94 -14.12
N GLY A 399 6.57 27.95 -15.28
CA GLY A 399 6.31 28.91 -16.34
C GLY A 399 4.86 28.91 -16.80
N TYR A 400 4.23 27.73 -16.95
CA TYR A 400 2.81 27.66 -17.31
C TYR A 400 1.87 28.21 -16.24
N HIS A 401 2.21 28.08 -14.94
CA HIS A 401 1.38 28.62 -13.86
C HIS A 401 1.43 30.16 -13.79
N LEU A 402 2.42 30.78 -14.43
CA LEU A 402 2.55 32.24 -14.51
C LEU A 402 1.83 32.84 -15.73
N ILE A 403 1.30 32.00 -16.63
CA ILE A 403 0.52 32.45 -17.77
C ILE A 403 -0.94 32.52 -17.30
N GLU A 404 -1.43 33.74 -17.06
CA GLU A 404 -2.84 34.02 -16.75
C GLU A 404 -3.80 33.60 -17.87
#